data_AF-A0A6I3SHW0-F1
#
_entry.id   AF-A0A6I3SHW0-F1
#
_cell.length_a   1.000
_cell.length_b   1.000
_cell.length_c   1.000
_cell.angle_alpha   90.00
_cell.angle_beta   90.00
_cell.angle_gamma   90.00
#
_symmetry.space_group_name_H-M   'P 1'
#
loop_
_entity.id
_entity.type
_entity.pdbx_description
1 polymer ?
#
loop_
_entity_poly.entity_id
_entity_poly.type
_entity_poly.pdbx_seq_one_letter_code
_entity_poly.pdbx_strand_id
1 'polypeptide(L)'
;MDRSSTVVTESKGKARLKSPWIVGTAAFFALVGMLSTVMMSDAFRWKTLSIDSEGQTRIVRSRAKTVKDVLTSEGIPYEIGDRLTPMEEEPVTDGMVIHMEKSRWHELALDGRKMNFKLTGSLSKEKLQEMGISFGKEDRLEAVAEDGVSRWRIVRVEKQSRNRTEPIPFERQELTDGTMPKGQSRVVVQGEEGLKEITEVVTLENGVEVGAERLKEEVQKPARNEVVIRGEGSDRGGSRLAMASRGRSTRLGQSGGIDDGLPQGSKIAASFTVSATAYTHTGSRTATGRWPSVGVVAVDPRVIPLGTKLFVENYGMATAADTGGAIKGNKIDVFFDTEAECIRWGRQPVTVHIVEE
;
A
#
# COMPACT_ATOMS: atom_id res chain seq x y z
N MET A 1 74.45 -77.60 -7.66
CA MET A 1 75.44 -78.38 -8.43
C MET A 1 75.34 -77.96 -9.89
N ASP A 2 76.47 -78.02 -10.57
CA ASP A 2 76.68 -77.92 -12.03
C ASP A 2 76.50 -76.54 -12.68
N ARG A 3 77.59 -75.93 -13.17
CA ARG A 3 78.29 -76.22 -14.46
C ARG A 3 77.42 -75.74 -15.62
N SER A 4 77.87 -75.02 -16.63
CA SER A 4 79.20 -74.72 -17.15
C SER A 4 79.00 -73.71 -18.30
N SER A 5 80.06 -72.95 -18.61
CA SER A 5 80.65 -72.66 -19.94
C SER A 5 79.70 -72.40 -21.13
N THR A 6 79.97 -71.48 -22.06
CA THR A 6 81.10 -71.48 -23.02
C THR A 6 80.97 -70.16 -23.82
N VAL A 7 81.93 -69.24 -23.76
CA VAL A 7 83.00 -68.93 -24.76
C VAL A 7 82.54 -68.76 -26.21
N VAL A 8 83.09 -67.73 -26.89
CA VAL A 8 83.56 -67.61 -28.31
C VAL A 8 83.28 -66.17 -28.81
N THR A 9 84.22 -65.23 -28.59
CA THR A 9 85.31 -64.71 -29.48
C THR A 9 84.93 -63.57 -30.42
N GLU A 10 85.57 -62.43 -30.15
CA GLU A 10 86.37 -61.60 -31.07
C GLU A 10 85.80 -61.09 -32.42
N SER A 11 85.79 -59.77 -32.58
CA SER A 11 86.30 -59.10 -33.79
C SER A 11 86.51 -57.60 -33.54
N LYS A 12 87.74 -57.13 -33.77
CA LYS A 12 88.12 -55.72 -33.78
C LYS A 12 87.60 -55.02 -35.03
N GLY A 13 86.98 -53.85 -34.85
CA GLY A 13 86.79 -52.86 -35.91
C GLY A 13 86.91 -51.45 -35.35
N LYS A 14 88.06 -50.79 -35.54
CA LYS A 14 88.17 -49.34 -35.37
C LYS A 14 87.51 -48.68 -36.59
N ALA A 15 86.39 -48.00 -36.38
CA ALA A 15 85.83 -47.05 -37.34
C ALA A 15 85.59 -45.71 -36.64
N ARG A 16 86.31 -44.68 -37.08
CA ARG A 16 85.98 -43.28 -36.78
C ARG A 16 84.74 -42.95 -37.59
N LEU A 17 83.65 -42.52 -36.95
CA LEU A 17 82.58 -41.79 -37.64
C LEU A 17 82.02 -40.70 -36.72
N LYS A 18 81.97 -39.49 -37.27
CA LYS A 18 81.62 -38.22 -36.63
C LYS A 18 80.12 -38.23 -36.27
N SER A 19 79.77 -37.99 -35.02
CA SER A 19 78.39 -37.88 -34.54
C SER A 19 77.78 -36.50 -34.83
N PRO A 20 76.70 -36.36 -35.64
CA PRO A 20 76.04 -35.07 -35.85
C PRO A 20 75.09 -34.64 -34.71
N TRP A 21 74.84 -35.50 -33.73
CA TRP A 21 73.79 -35.29 -32.71
C TRP A 21 74.23 -34.49 -31.46
N ILE A 22 75.51 -34.12 -31.34
CA ILE A 22 76.02 -33.41 -30.15
C ILE A 22 76.07 -31.89 -30.36
N VAL A 23 76.05 -31.41 -31.60
CA VAL A 23 76.12 -29.95 -31.89
C VAL A 23 74.73 -29.29 -31.81
N GLY A 24 73.65 -30.01 -32.13
CA GLY A 24 72.28 -29.48 -32.07
C GLY A 24 71.72 -29.33 -30.64
N THR A 25 72.10 -30.21 -29.72
CA THR A 25 71.64 -30.18 -28.31
C THR A 25 72.36 -29.11 -27.50
N ALA A 26 73.66 -28.91 -27.71
CA ALA A 26 74.41 -27.82 -27.05
C ALA A 26 73.93 -26.42 -27.48
N ALA A 27 73.58 -26.24 -28.76
CA ALA A 27 73.03 -24.98 -29.26
C ALA A 27 71.61 -24.68 -28.73
N PHE A 28 70.78 -25.71 -28.53
CA PHE A 28 69.43 -25.55 -27.95
C PHE A 28 69.48 -25.16 -26.46
N PHE A 29 70.34 -25.79 -25.65
CA PHE A 29 70.53 -25.38 -24.25
C PHE A 29 71.22 -24.02 -24.11
N ALA A 30 72.10 -23.64 -25.05
CA ALA A 30 72.68 -22.30 -25.09
C ALA A 30 71.65 -21.22 -25.49
N LEU A 31 70.70 -21.53 -26.39
CA LEU A 31 69.63 -20.61 -26.79
C LEU A 31 68.54 -20.48 -25.72
N VAL A 32 68.12 -21.58 -25.09
CA VAL A 32 67.20 -21.56 -23.94
C VAL A 32 67.88 -20.91 -22.74
N GLY A 33 69.18 -21.16 -22.53
CA GLY A 33 70.03 -20.47 -21.57
C GLY A 33 70.11 -18.96 -21.83
N MET A 34 70.43 -18.52 -23.05
CA MET A 34 70.48 -17.10 -23.42
C MET A 34 69.11 -16.42 -23.32
N LEU A 35 68.04 -17.06 -23.81
CA LEU A 35 66.69 -16.54 -23.69
C LEU A 35 66.23 -16.48 -22.23
N SER A 36 66.60 -17.48 -21.41
CA SER A 36 66.37 -17.45 -19.96
C SER A 36 67.21 -16.37 -19.27
N THR A 37 68.43 -16.09 -19.69
CA THR A 37 69.25 -14.99 -19.13
C THR A 37 68.76 -13.62 -19.55
N VAL A 38 68.22 -13.46 -20.76
CA VAL A 38 67.60 -12.20 -21.22
C VAL A 38 66.24 -11.99 -20.54
N MET A 39 65.41 -13.03 -20.42
CA MET A 39 64.14 -13.00 -19.68
C MET A 39 64.35 -12.83 -18.17
N MET A 40 65.37 -13.47 -17.58
CA MET A 40 65.80 -13.20 -16.20
C MET A 40 66.35 -11.78 -16.08
N SER A 41 67.06 -11.26 -17.08
CA SER A 41 67.57 -9.88 -17.02
C SER A 41 66.43 -8.86 -16.98
N ASP A 42 65.38 -9.02 -17.79
CA ASP A 42 64.23 -8.10 -17.81
C ASP A 42 63.41 -8.14 -16.51
N ALA A 43 63.31 -9.30 -15.86
CA ALA A 43 62.63 -9.44 -14.56
C ALA A 43 63.35 -8.71 -13.39
N PHE A 44 64.63 -8.34 -13.55
CA PHE A 44 65.43 -7.63 -12.54
C PHE A 44 65.79 -6.19 -12.96
N ARG A 45 65.19 -5.67 -14.05
CA ARG A 45 65.36 -4.28 -14.46
C ARG A 45 64.58 -3.35 -13.53
N TRP A 46 65.16 -2.18 -13.32
CA TRP A 46 64.47 -1.09 -12.65
C TRP A 46 63.27 -0.64 -13.48
N LYS A 47 62.13 -0.55 -12.84
CA LYS A 47 60.89 -0.01 -13.41
C LYS A 47 60.60 1.33 -12.76
N THR A 48 60.22 2.31 -13.55
CA THR A 48 59.79 3.63 -13.10
C THR A 48 58.27 3.61 -13.04
N LEU A 49 57.71 3.85 -11.86
CA LEU A 49 56.26 3.85 -11.63
C LEU A 49 55.81 5.20 -11.09
N SER A 50 54.56 5.52 -11.36
CA SER A 50 53.88 6.68 -10.80
C SER A 50 52.83 6.19 -9.81
N ILE A 51 52.92 6.60 -8.55
CA ILE A 51 51.92 6.28 -7.54
C ILE A 51 51.13 7.55 -7.27
N ASP A 52 49.85 7.53 -7.63
CA ASP A 52 48.91 8.61 -7.36
C ASP A 52 48.06 8.23 -6.15
N SER A 53 48.22 8.97 -5.06
CA SER A 53 47.41 8.84 -3.85
C SER A 53 46.74 10.17 -3.57
N GLU A 54 45.41 10.20 -3.71
CA GLU A 54 44.61 11.41 -3.42
C GLU A 54 45.09 12.67 -4.18
N GLY A 55 45.56 12.50 -5.42
CA GLY A 55 46.04 13.61 -6.27
C GLY A 55 47.50 14.02 -6.03
N GLN A 56 48.20 13.33 -5.13
CA GLN A 56 49.64 13.48 -4.94
C GLN A 56 50.37 12.36 -5.67
N THR A 57 51.07 12.74 -6.75
CA THR A 57 51.86 11.80 -7.55
C THR A 57 53.29 11.69 -7.06
N ARG A 58 53.71 10.48 -6.72
CA ARG A 58 55.10 10.14 -6.40
C ARG A 58 55.67 9.21 -7.47
N ILE A 59 56.79 9.60 -8.05
CA ILE A 59 57.54 8.75 -8.98
C ILE A 59 58.51 7.88 -8.17
N VAL A 60 58.47 6.58 -8.39
CA VAL A 60 59.33 5.60 -7.70
C VAL A 60 60.07 4.74 -8.71
N ARG A 61 61.29 4.32 -8.35
CA ARG A 61 62.02 3.30 -9.12
C ARG A 61 62.12 2.05 -8.28
N SER A 62 61.55 0.95 -8.77
CA SER A 62 61.49 -0.31 -8.02
C SER A 62 61.84 -1.52 -8.88
N ARG A 63 62.25 -2.59 -8.22
CA ARG A 63 62.43 -3.95 -8.79
C ARG A 63 61.35 -4.93 -8.33
N ALA A 64 60.37 -4.43 -7.60
CA ALA A 64 59.22 -5.20 -7.13
C ALA A 64 58.49 -5.88 -8.30
N LYS A 65 57.84 -7.00 -8.01
CA LYS A 65 57.11 -7.78 -9.01
C LYS A 65 55.66 -7.36 -9.12
N THR A 66 55.02 -7.00 -8.01
CA THR A 66 53.61 -6.63 -7.95
C THR A 66 53.38 -5.23 -7.39
N VAL A 67 52.16 -4.71 -7.53
CA VAL A 67 51.74 -3.41 -6.97
C VAL A 67 51.95 -3.38 -5.45
N LYS A 68 51.57 -4.45 -4.75
CA LYS A 68 51.76 -4.62 -3.30
C LYS A 68 53.22 -4.54 -2.88
N ASP A 69 54.11 -5.20 -3.61
CA ASP A 69 55.55 -5.17 -3.34
C ASP A 69 56.12 -3.75 -3.51
N VAL A 70 55.66 -3.02 -4.54
CA VAL A 70 56.04 -1.61 -4.76
C VAL A 70 55.61 -0.76 -3.58
N LEU A 71 54.34 -0.82 -3.18
CA LEU A 71 53.81 -0.01 -2.07
C LEU A 71 54.51 -0.33 -0.75
N THR A 72 54.74 -1.61 -0.46
CA THR A 72 55.40 -2.07 0.77
C THR A 72 56.85 -1.60 0.84
N SER A 73 57.62 -1.74 -0.26
CA SER A 73 59.03 -1.35 -0.31
C SER A 73 59.25 0.16 -0.21
N GLU A 74 58.31 0.96 -0.72
CA GLU A 74 58.34 2.43 -0.64
C GLU A 74 57.79 2.98 0.69
N GLY A 75 57.35 2.10 1.59
CA GLY A 75 56.76 2.47 2.88
C GLY A 75 55.43 3.20 2.74
N ILE A 76 54.66 2.91 1.69
CA ILE A 76 53.36 3.52 1.42
C ILE A 76 52.29 2.59 2.02
N PRO A 77 51.69 2.94 3.18
CA PRO A 77 50.69 2.09 3.80
C PRO A 77 49.40 2.13 2.98
N TYR A 78 48.77 0.97 2.83
CA TYR A 78 47.38 0.85 2.36
C TYR A 78 46.62 -0.07 3.32
N GLU A 79 45.33 0.18 3.47
CA GLU A 79 44.49 -0.51 4.43
C GLU A 79 43.39 -1.33 3.73
N ILE A 80 42.82 -2.31 4.43
CA ILE A 80 41.64 -3.03 3.95
C ILE A 80 40.51 -2.02 3.74
N GLY A 81 39.97 -1.99 2.53
CA GLY A 81 38.93 -1.04 2.10
C GLY A 81 39.44 0.00 1.12
N ASP A 82 40.76 0.27 1.07
CA ASP A 82 41.37 1.12 0.04
C ASP A 82 41.23 0.45 -1.34
N ARG A 83 41.08 1.27 -2.38
CA ARG A 83 41.02 0.78 -3.76
C ARG A 83 42.35 1.01 -4.46
N LEU A 84 42.92 -0.06 -4.97
CA LEU A 84 44.11 -0.03 -5.82
C LEU A 84 43.73 -0.33 -7.27
N THR A 85 44.16 0.53 -8.18
CA THR A 85 44.07 0.32 -9.62
C THR A 85 45.44 0.53 -10.24
N PRO A 86 46.11 -0.51 -10.77
CA PRO A 86 45.71 -1.92 -10.81
C PRO A 86 45.64 -2.61 -9.42
N MET A 87 45.09 -3.84 -9.37
CA MET A 87 44.94 -4.63 -8.13
C MET A 87 46.30 -4.98 -7.49
N GLU A 88 46.28 -5.31 -6.20
CA GLU A 88 47.50 -5.45 -5.39
C GLU A 88 48.48 -6.54 -5.88
N GLU A 89 47.97 -7.64 -6.44
CA GLU A 89 48.78 -8.75 -6.96
C GLU A 89 49.12 -8.59 -8.46
N GLU A 90 48.70 -7.49 -9.11
CA GLU A 90 48.97 -7.24 -10.53
C GLU A 90 50.48 -7.05 -10.76
N PRO A 91 51.07 -7.71 -11.78
CA PRO A 91 52.48 -7.53 -12.11
C PRO A 91 52.78 -6.10 -12.58
N VAL A 92 53.79 -5.47 -11.99
CA VAL A 92 54.14 -4.08 -12.34
C VAL A 92 54.97 -4.01 -13.63
N THR A 93 54.73 -2.98 -14.45
CA THR A 93 55.47 -2.70 -15.69
C THR A 93 56.11 -1.32 -15.64
N ASP A 94 57.11 -1.08 -16.50
CA ASP A 94 57.77 0.23 -16.60
C ASP A 94 56.78 1.27 -17.15
N GLY A 95 56.72 2.45 -16.52
CA GLY A 95 55.76 3.51 -16.83
C GLY A 95 54.35 3.31 -16.25
N MET A 96 54.10 2.24 -15.48
CA MET A 96 52.79 1.98 -14.89
C MET A 96 52.39 3.07 -13.88
N VAL A 97 51.11 3.45 -13.93
CA VAL A 97 50.47 4.33 -12.94
C VAL A 97 49.64 3.47 -11.98
N ILE A 98 49.92 3.60 -10.69
CA ILE A 98 49.17 2.98 -9.60
C ILE A 98 48.32 4.08 -8.97
N HIS A 99 47.00 3.99 -9.15
CA HIS A 99 46.04 4.85 -8.47
C HIS A 99 45.59 4.20 -7.17
N MET A 100 45.72 4.95 -6.08
CA MET A 100 45.26 4.56 -4.75
C MET A 100 44.20 5.55 -4.26
N GLU A 101 42.99 5.03 -4.05
CA GLU A 101 41.90 5.79 -3.43
C GLU A 101 41.70 5.31 -2.00
N LYS A 102 41.98 6.22 -1.05
CA LYS A 102 41.84 5.94 0.37
C LYS A 102 40.38 5.76 0.77
N SER A 103 40.15 4.76 1.61
CA SER A 103 38.88 4.51 2.23
C SER A 103 38.64 5.45 3.41
N ARG A 104 37.37 5.78 3.64
CA ARG A 104 36.94 6.64 4.76
C ARG A 104 36.14 5.81 5.75
N TRP A 105 36.17 6.23 7.02
CA TRP A 105 35.32 5.62 8.04
C TRP A 105 33.86 6.04 7.83
N HIS A 106 32.98 5.04 7.87
CA HIS A 106 31.54 5.19 7.90
C HIS A 106 30.98 4.55 9.17
N GLU A 107 30.02 5.24 9.79
CA GLU A 107 29.17 4.68 10.85
C GLU A 107 27.77 4.47 10.27
N LEU A 108 27.21 3.27 10.41
CA LEU A 108 25.86 2.93 10.01
C LEU A 108 25.04 2.50 11.22
N ALA A 109 23.92 3.20 11.46
CA ALA A 109 22.90 2.79 12.41
C ALA A 109 21.82 1.95 11.70
N LEU A 110 21.63 0.73 12.17
CA LEU A 110 20.62 -0.22 11.68
C LEU A 110 20.00 -0.99 12.84
N ASP A 111 18.67 -0.98 12.94
CA ASP A 111 17.89 -1.78 13.91
C ASP A 111 18.39 -1.59 15.37
N GLY A 112 18.75 -0.35 15.73
CA GLY A 112 19.27 0.02 17.05
C GLY A 112 20.74 -0.35 17.30
N ARG A 113 21.45 -0.91 16.31
CA ARG A 113 22.88 -1.25 16.38
C ARG A 113 23.70 -0.28 15.53
N LYS A 114 24.95 -0.04 15.95
CA LYS A 114 25.95 0.72 15.20
C LYS A 114 26.98 -0.20 14.59
N MET A 115 27.32 0.03 13.32
CA MET A 115 28.36 -0.68 12.59
C MET A 115 29.37 0.31 12.03
N ASN A 116 30.66 0.04 12.21
CA ASN A 116 31.73 0.87 11.67
C ASN A 116 32.48 0.09 10.61
N PHE A 117 32.72 0.71 9.46
CA PHE A 117 33.48 0.10 8.37
C PHE A 117 34.19 1.16 7.54
N LYS A 118 35.22 0.73 6.79
CA LYS A 118 35.92 1.55 5.81
C LYS A 118 35.41 1.25 4.42
N LEU A 119 35.22 2.31 3.62
CA LEU A 119 34.78 2.19 2.24
C LEU A 119 35.41 3.30 1.39
N THR A 120 35.79 2.97 0.16
CA THR A 120 36.14 3.97 -0.87
C THR A 120 34.89 4.54 -1.54
N GLY A 121 34.85 5.87 -1.65
CA GLY A 121 33.73 6.62 -2.20
C GLY A 121 32.52 6.71 -1.26
N SER A 122 31.39 7.17 -1.77
CA SER A 122 30.17 7.33 -0.98
C SER A 122 29.49 5.99 -0.68
N LEU A 123 28.76 5.93 0.44
CA LEU A 123 27.89 4.81 0.77
C LEU A 123 26.64 4.84 -0.12
N SER A 124 26.21 3.67 -0.58
CA SER A 124 24.98 3.49 -1.35
C SER A 124 24.23 2.23 -0.89
N LYS A 125 22.96 2.10 -1.27
CA LYS A 125 22.16 0.92 -0.92
C LYS A 125 22.73 -0.35 -1.53
N GLU A 126 23.25 -0.28 -2.74
CA GLU A 126 23.83 -1.42 -3.48
C GLU A 126 25.04 -1.98 -2.73
N LYS A 127 25.94 -1.11 -2.26
CA LYS A 127 27.10 -1.53 -1.46
C LYS A 127 26.68 -2.17 -0.14
N LEU A 128 25.64 -1.64 0.51
CA LEU A 128 25.10 -2.24 1.74
C LEU A 128 24.47 -3.62 1.48
N GLN A 129 23.81 -3.81 0.33
CA GLN A 129 23.29 -5.11 -0.09
C GLN A 129 24.41 -6.13 -0.37
N GLU A 130 25.53 -5.71 -0.96
CA GLU A 130 26.74 -6.55 -1.12
C GLU A 130 27.31 -6.98 0.25
N MET A 131 27.18 -6.13 1.27
CA MET A 131 27.54 -6.43 2.66
C MET A 131 26.50 -7.29 3.39
N GLY A 132 25.45 -7.76 2.69
CA GLY A 132 24.41 -8.63 3.24
C GLY A 132 23.24 -7.90 3.92
N ILE A 133 23.16 -6.57 3.81
CA ILE A 133 22.05 -5.79 4.38
C ILE A 133 20.92 -5.70 3.37
N SER A 134 19.79 -6.33 3.68
CA SER A 134 18.58 -6.27 2.87
C SER A 134 17.80 -4.97 3.11
N PHE A 135 17.04 -4.54 2.10
CA PHE A 135 16.16 -3.38 2.15
C PHE A 135 14.75 -3.79 1.72
N GLY A 136 13.74 -3.33 2.46
CA GLY A 136 12.37 -3.28 2.01
C GLY A 136 12.18 -2.29 0.86
N LYS A 137 11.03 -2.37 0.19
CA LYS A 137 10.70 -1.56 -0.98
C LYS A 137 10.79 -0.05 -0.71
N GLU A 138 10.36 0.37 0.48
CA GLU A 138 10.28 1.79 0.86
C GLU A 138 11.35 2.21 1.88
N ASP A 139 12.23 1.30 2.29
CA ASP A 139 13.30 1.61 3.23
C ASP A 139 14.23 2.67 2.66
N ARG A 140 14.78 3.54 3.51
CA ARG A 140 15.64 4.65 3.10
C ARG A 140 16.99 4.59 3.77
N LEU A 141 18.01 5.03 3.04
CA LEU A 141 19.35 5.27 3.56
C LEU A 141 19.51 6.79 3.67
N GLU A 142 19.71 7.29 4.88
CA GLU A 142 19.80 8.71 5.15
C GLU A 142 21.17 9.06 5.72
N ALA A 143 21.79 10.11 5.17
CA ALA A 143 23.02 10.68 5.72
C ALA A 143 22.68 11.52 6.96
N VAL A 144 23.45 11.34 8.02
CA VAL A 144 23.36 12.15 9.24
C VAL A 144 24.58 13.08 9.23
N ALA A 145 24.34 14.38 9.06
CA ALA A 145 25.41 15.37 8.96
C ALA A 145 26.07 15.62 10.32
N GLU A 146 27.35 15.27 10.46
CA GLU A 146 28.12 15.56 11.68
C GLU A 146 29.65 15.42 11.48
N ASP A 147 30.41 16.41 11.94
CA ASP A 147 31.83 16.36 12.36
C ASP A 147 32.82 15.55 11.50
N GLY A 148 32.66 15.56 10.17
CA GLY A 148 33.61 14.94 9.23
C GLY A 148 33.60 13.41 9.19
N VAL A 149 32.80 12.74 10.03
CA VAL A 149 32.53 11.29 9.94
C VAL A 149 31.25 11.11 9.14
N SER A 150 31.31 10.28 8.09
CA SER A 150 30.12 9.99 7.29
C SER A 150 29.21 9.02 8.05
N ARG A 151 28.26 9.56 8.81
CA ARG A 151 27.27 8.79 9.56
C ARG A 151 26.02 8.57 8.70
N TRP A 152 25.46 7.38 8.79
CA TRP A 152 24.31 6.94 8.02
C TRP A 152 23.32 6.21 8.91
N ARG A 153 22.03 6.30 8.59
CA ARG A 153 21.00 5.49 9.22
C ARG A 153 20.12 4.84 8.16
N ILE A 154 19.66 3.63 8.46
CA ILE A 154 18.60 2.99 7.68
C ILE A 154 17.28 3.26 8.38
N VAL A 155 16.32 3.80 7.63
CA VAL A 155 14.93 3.96 8.08
C VAL A 155 14.13 2.81 7.47
N ARG A 156 13.67 1.89 8.33
CA ARG A 156 12.77 0.80 7.94
C ARG A 156 11.36 1.34 7.80
N VAL A 157 10.76 1.21 6.62
CA VAL A 157 9.41 1.70 6.33
C VAL A 157 8.48 0.52 6.12
N GLU A 158 7.49 0.39 6.99
CA GLU A 158 6.46 -0.65 6.92
C GLU A 158 5.08 -0.01 6.77
N LYS A 159 4.25 -0.59 5.90
CA LYS A 159 2.85 -0.19 5.73
C LYS A 159 1.95 -1.32 6.21
N GLN A 160 1.08 -1.02 7.16
CA GLN A 160 0.15 -1.98 7.75
C GLN A 160 -1.29 -1.53 7.54
N SER A 161 -2.18 -2.47 7.23
CA SER A 161 -3.62 -2.21 7.20
C SER A 161 -4.18 -2.33 8.62
N ARG A 162 -4.91 -1.31 9.06
CA ARG A 162 -5.59 -1.28 10.36
C ARG A 162 -7.07 -0.97 10.13
N ASN A 163 -7.96 -1.77 10.72
CA ASN A 163 -9.38 -1.48 10.72
C ASN A 163 -9.78 -0.80 12.04
N ARG A 164 -10.62 0.24 11.96
CA ARG A 164 -11.25 0.90 13.11
C ARG A 164 -12.75 1.05 12.86
N THR A 165 -13.55 0.71 13.86
CA THR A 165 -15.00 0.97 13.84
C THR A 165 -15.29 2.33 14.45
N GLU A 166 -16.13 3.12 13.78
CA GLU A 166 -16.61 4.41 14.27
C GLU A 166 -18.15 4.47 14.24
N PRO A 167 -18.78 5.11 15.23
CA PRO A 167 -20.22 5.33 15.22
C PRO A 167 -20.60 6.37 14.16
N ILE A 168 -21.75 6.16 13.53
CA ILE A 168 -22.40 7.14 12.67
C ILE A 168 -23.52 7.77 13.49
N PRO A 169 -23.43 9.07 13.86
CA PRO A 169 -24.49 9.72 14.61
C PRO A 169 -25.77 9.76 13.78
N PHE A 170 -26.91 9.68 14.47
CA PHE A 170 -28.21 9.87 13.84
C PHE A 170 -28.61 11.35 13.87
N GLU A 171 -29.47 11.74 12.93
CA GLU A 171 -30.08 13.07 12.92
C GLU A 171 -31.44 13.07 13.59
N ARG A 172 -31.83 14.19 14.21
CA ARG A 172 -33.20 14.42 14.68
C ARG A 172 -33.98 15.18 13.61
N GLN A 173 -35.11 14.61 13.21
CA GLN A 173 -36.07 15.18 12.27
C GLN A 173 -37.35 15.55 13.00
N GLU A 174 -37.92 16.71 12.65
CA GLU A 174 -39.12 17.25 13.28
C GLU A 174 -40.27 17.38 12.27
N LEU A 175 -41.43 16.88 12.66
CA LEU A 175 -42.71 17.06 11.98
C LEU A 175 -43.60 17.95 12.84
N THR A 176 -44.26 18.95 12.25
CA THR A 176 -45.23 19.74 13.00
C THR A 176 -46.67 19.27 12.77
N ASP A 177 -47.46 19.21 13.84
CA ASP A 177 -48.86 18.84 13.80
C ASP A 177 -49.73 19.97 14.37
N GLY A 178 -50.53 20.60 13.50
CA GLY A 178 -51.44 21.68 13.88
C GLY A 178 -52.66 21.24 14.69
N THR A 179 -52.92 19.93 14.77
CA THR A 179 -54.00 19.35 15.60
C THR A 179 -53.52 19.01 17.01
N MET A 180 -52.20 18.79 17.18
CA MET A 180 -51.59 18.55 18.48
C MET A 180 -51.34 19.88 19.22
N PRO A 181 -51.70 20.01 20.51
CA PRO A 181 -51.50 21.24 21.28
C PRO A 181 -50.04 21.70 21.31
N LYS A 182 -49.83 23.01 21.23
CA LYS A 182 -48.50 23.61 21.30
C LYS A 182 -47.76 23.21 22.57
N GLY A 183 -46.49 22.87 22.41
CA GLY A 183 -45.62 22.43 23.51
C GLY A 183 -45.70 20.94 23.83
N GLN A 184 -46.65 20.20 23.26
CA GLN A 184 -46.60 18.73 23.27
C GLN A 184 -45.68 18.23 22.16
N SER A 185 -44.96 17.16 22.44
CA SER A 185 -44.16 16.44 21.45
C SER A 185 -44.23 14.94 21.70
N ARG A 186 -44.01 14.17 20.64
CA ARG A 186 -43.96 12.71 20.68
C ARG A 186 -42.86 12.21 19.76
N VAL A 187 -41.93 11.44 20.30
CA VAL A 187 -40.97 10.66 19.50
C VAL A 187 -41.74 9.51 18.87
N VAL A 188 -41.75 9.45 17.53
CA VAL A 188 -42.43 8.39 16.76
C VAL A 188 -41.45 7.39 16.16
N VAL A 189 -40.19 7.78 15.98
CA VAL A 189 -39.10 6.87 15.64
C VAL A 189 -37.91 7.20 16.54
N GLN A 190 -37.42 6.20 17.27
CA GLN A 190 -36.23 6.37 18.12
C GLN A 190 -34.97 6.39 17.27
N GLY A 191 -34.12 7.40 17.48
CA GLY A 191 -32.81 7.48 16.84
C GLY A 191 -31.89 6.35 17.27
N GLU A 192 -31.09 5.84 16.34
CA GLU A 192 -30.12 4.78 16.60
C GLU A 192 -28.84 5.03 15.80
N GLU A 193 -27.70 5.01 16.48
CA GLU A 193 -26.40 5.17 15.81
C GLU A 193 -26.14 4.03 14.84
N GLY A 194 -25.58 4.41 13.69
CA GLY A 194 -24.98 3.49 12.74
C GLY A 194 -23.56 3.13 13.14
N LEU A 195 -22.96 2.24 12.38
CA LEU A 195 -21.56 1.83 12.51
C LEU A 195 -20.92 1.81 11.13
N LYS A 196 -19.74 2.40 11.02
CA LYS A 196 -18.87 2.28 9.86
C LYS A 196 -17.54 1.67 10.26
N GLU A 197 -16.96 0.93 9.33
CA GLU A 197 -15.59 0.46 9.42
C GLU A 197 -14.71 1.28 8.48
N ILE A 198 -13.61 1.76 9.03
CA ILE A 198 -12.59 2.52 8.33
C ILE A 198 -11.35 1.65 8.24
N THR A 199 -10.88 1.41 7.01
CA THR A 199 -9.58 0.79 6.76
C THR A 199 -8.55 1.90 6.55
N GLU A 200 -7.58 1.96 7.45
CA GLU A 200 -6.46 2.90 7.42
C GLU A 200 -5.18 2.15 7.02
N VAL A 201 -4.36 2.78 6.18
CA VAL A 201 -2.98 2.34 5.91
C VAL A 201 -2.07 3.14 6.82
N VAL A 202 -1.51 2.46 7.81
CA VAL A 202 -0.60 3.03 8.80
C VAL A 202 0.84 2.88 8.30
N THR A 203 1.59 3.98 8.28
CA THR A 203 3.01 3.99 7.94
C THR A 203 3.83 4.00 9.23
N LEU A 204 4.69 3.01 9.38
CA LEU A 204 5.61 2.85 10.49
C LEU A 204 7.04 3.15 9.99
N GLU A 205 7.76 4.00 10.70
CA GLU A 205 9.20 4.19 10.50
C GLU A 205 9.96 3.67 11.73
N ASN A 206 10.83 2.68 11.52
CA ASN A 206 11.54 1.96 12.59
C ASN A 206 10.60 1.43 13.69
N GLY A 207 9.41 0.97 13.30
CA GLY A 207 8.37 0.47 14.20
C GLY A 207 7.52 1.54 14.89
N VAL A 208 7.77 2.83 14.64
CA VAL A 208 7.00 3.94 15.20
C VAL A 208 6.01 4.47 14.17
N GLU A 209 4.75 4.63 14.55
CA GLU A 209 3.72 5.22 13.70
C GLU A 209 4.02 6.69 13.41
N VAL A 210 4.20 7.01 12.13
CA VAL A 210 4.45 8.38 11.64
C VAL A 210 3.26 8.97 10.89
N GLY A 211 2.29 8.14 10.50
CA GLY A 211 1.08 8.60 9.85
C GLY A 211 0.11 7.47 9.50
N ALA A 212 -1.15 7.84 9.27
CA ALA A 212 -2.20 6.94 8.82
C ALA A 212 -3.02 7.64 7.73
N GLU A 213 -3.28 6.93 6.63
CA GLU A 213 -4.13 7.41 5.53
C GLU A 213 -5.38 6.53 5.43
N ARG A 214 -6.56 7.16 5.32
CA ARG A 214 -7.82 6.41 5.14
C ARG A 214 -7.91 5.91 3.72
N LEU A 215 -8.02 4.59 3.56
CA LEU A 215 -8.12 3.95 2.25
C LEU A 215 -9.58 3.72 1.85
N LYS A 216 -10.39 3.26 2.79
CA LYS A 216 -11.78 2.86 2.53
C LYS A 216 -12.65 3.08 3.76
N GLU A 217 -13.90 3.45 3.52
CA GLU A 217 -14.98 3.50 4.50
C GLU A 217 -16.11 2.60 4.01
N GLU A 218 -16.65 1.76 4.90
CA GLU A 218 -17.78 0.88 4.62
C GLU A 218 -18.80 0.97 5.74
N VAL A 219 -20.05 1.27 5.38
CA VAL A 219 -21.15 1.32 6.35
C VAL A 219 -21.58 -0.10 6.66
N GLN A 220 -21.31 -0.56 7.88
CA GLN A 220 -21.78 -1.88 8.34
C GLN A 220 -23.24 -1.82 8.78
N LYS A 221 -23.62 -0.72 9.44
CA LYS A 221 -24.98 -0.48 9.92
C LYS A 221 -25.33 0.99 9.67
N PRO A 222 -26.36 1.31 8.88
CA PRO A 222 -26.79 2.69 8.70
C PRO A 222 -27.34 3.26 10.01
N ALA A 223 -27.19 4.57 10.22
CA ALA A 223 -27.85 5.26 11.32
C ALA A 223 -29.36 5.36 11.03
N ARG A 224 -30.19 5.27 12.07
CA ARG A 224 -31.63 5.53 11.98
C ARG A 224 -31.92 6.87 12.63
N ASN A 225 -32.47 7.80 11.86
CA ASN A 225 -32.82 9.12 12.36
C ASN A 225 -33.96 9.07 13.39
N GLU A 226 -33.89 9.96 14.38
CA GLU A 226 -34.96 10.16 15.34
C GLU A 226 -36.03 11.04 14.69
N VAL A 227 -37.31 10.66 14.79
CA VAL A 227 -38.41 11.48 14.29
C VAL A 227 -39.31 11.89 15.44
N VAL A 228 -39.52 13.20 15.58
CA VAL A 228 -40.33 13.82 16.62
C VAL A 228 -41.47 14.61 15.99
N ILE A 229 -42.71 14.33 16.41
CA ILE A 229 -43.87 15.16 16.09
C ILE A 229 -44.02 16.23 17.17
N ARG A 230 -44.10 17.49 16.77
CA ARG A 230 -44.29 18.65 17.65
C ARG A 230 -45.64 19.31 17.38
N GLY A 231 -46.39 19.59 18.43
CA GLY A 231 -47.65 20.31 18.33
C GLY A 231 -47.48 21.80 18.02
N GLU A 232 -48.27 22.30 17.08
CA GLU A 232 -48.44 23.73 16.76
C GLU A 232 -49.89 24.20 16.91
N GLY A 233 -50.79 23.30 17.30
CA GLY A 233 -52.19 23.61 17.56
C GLY A 233 -52.38 24.56 18.75
N SER A 234 -53.51 25.25 18.77
CA SER A 234 -53.83 26.17 19.87
C SER A 234 -53.89 25.45 21.22
N ASP A 235 -53.46 26.13 22.30
CA ASP A 235 -53.45 25.62 23.69
C ASP A 235 -54.80 25.09 24.21
N ARG A 236 -55.90 25.32 23.47
CA ARG A 236 -57.27 24.91 23.84
C ARG A 236 -57.76 23.60 23.21
N GLY A 237 -56.90 22.83 22.54
CA GLY A 237 -57.25 21.46 22.09
C GLY A 237 -58.49 21.39 21.17
N GLY A 238 -58.79 22.48 20.45
CA GLY A 238 -59.99 22.60 19.61
C GLY A 238 -59.66 22.45 18.13
N SER A 239 -60.18 21.39 17.53
CA SER A 239 -60.20 21.13 16.09
C SER A 239 -60.59 22.38 15.29
N ARG A 240 -59.64 22.96 14.55
CA ARG A 240 -59.96 23.77 13.38
C ARG A 240 -59.82 22.87 12.16
N LEU A 241 -60.93 22.21 11.80
CA LEU A 241 -61.18 21.77 10.44
C LEU A 241 -61.13 23.00 9.53
N ALA A 242 -59.96 23.31 8.99
CA ALA A 242 -59.79 24.24 7.88
C ALA A 242 -59.24 23.46 6.69
N MET A 243 -60.06 22.54 6.18
CA MET A 243 -59.81 21.86 4.92
C MET A 243 -60.11 22.86 3.78
N ALA A 244 -59.14 23.70 3.46
CA ALA A 244 -59.19 24.54 2.27
C ALA A 244 -58.62 23.74 1.09
N SER A 245 -59.52 23.04 0.38
CA SER A 245 -59.25 22.50 -0.95
C SER A 245 -58.78 23.64 -1.87
N ARG A 246 -57.49 23.67 -2.19
CA ARG A 246 -56.98 24.38 -3.37
C ARG A 246 -56.02 23.46 -4.10
N GLY A 247 -56.57 22.78 -5.11
CA GLY A 247 -55.79 22.02 -6.07
C GLY A 247 -54.65 22.85 -6.61
N ARG A 248 -53.43 22.34 -6.41
CA ARG A 248 -52.25 22.78 -7.12
C ARG A 248 -51.62 21.53 -7.72
N SER A 249 -51.81 21.39 -9.02
CA SER A 249 -51.06 20.46 -9.85
C SER A 249 -49.60 20.92 -9.87
N THR A 250 -48.75 20.28 -9.08
CA THR A 250 -47.31 20.34 -9.22
C THR A 250 -46.88 19.14 -10.05
N ARG A 251 -46.25 19.43 -11.19
CA ARG A 251 -45.64 18.42 -12.07
C ARG A 251 -44.65 17.61 -11.25
N LEU A 252 -44.84 16.28 -11.22
CA LEU A 252 -43.88 15.35 -10.64
C LEU A 252 -42.56 15.44 -11.41
N GLY A 253 -41.59 16.11 -10.80
CA GLY A 253 -40.17 15.95 -11.09
C GLY A 253 -39.74 14.58 -10.57
N GLN A 254 -39.09 13.84 -11.45
CA GLN A 254 -38.59 12.51 -11.24
C GLN A 254 -37.27 12.58 -10.45
N SER A 255 -37.30 12.24 -9.16
CA SER A 255 -36.11 11.82 -8.42
C SER A 255 -36.48 10.60 -7.58
N GLY A 256 -36.05 9.44 -8.05
CA GLY A 256 -35.90 8.25 -7.23
C GLY A 256 -34.61 8.42 -6.45
N GLY A 257 -34.72 8.47 -5.13
CA GLY A 257 -33.61 8.44 -4.19
C GLY A 257 -34.10 7.76 -2.92
N ILE A 258 -33.45 6.65 -2.59
CA ILE A 258 -33.47 6.06 -1.26
C ILE A 258 -32.63 7.02 -0.41
N ASP A 259 -33.13 7.43 0.77
CA ASP A 259 -32.45 8.31 1.76
C ASP A 259 -32.81 9.81 1.80
N ASP A 260 -34.00 10.20 1.33
CA ASP A 260 -34.49 11.55 1.63
C ASP A 260 -35.15 11.54 3.02
N GLY A 261 -34.39 11.93 4.03
CA GLY A 261 -34.94 12.31 5.33
C GLY A 261 -36.15 13.27 5.19
N LEU A 262 -36.95 13.39 6.25
CA LEU A 262 -38.06 14.35 6.28
C LEU A 262 -37.58 15.75 5.83
N PRO A 263 -38.16 16.35 4.77
CA PRO A 263 -37.80 17.70 4.35
C PRO A 263 -37.93 18.69 5.51
N GLN A 264 -36.96 19.60 5.65
CA GLN A 264 -37.00 20.59 6.74
C GLN A 264 -38.29 21.43 6.67
N GLY A 265 -39.02 21.49 7.78
CA GLY A 265 -40.27 22.25 7.87
C GLY A 265 -41.53 21.48 7.47
N SER A 266 -41.41 20.17 7.20
CA SER A 266 -42.54 19.29 6.88
C SER A 266 -43.67 19.37 7.91
N LYS A 267 -44.90 19.47 7.42
CA LYS A 267 -46.11 19.59 8.24
C LYS A 267 -47.05 18.41 8.04
N ILE A 268 -47.72 18.01 9.11
CA ILE A 268 -48.76 16.99 9.08
C ILE A 268 -50.09 17.67 8.73
N ALA A 269 -50.63 17.31 7.57
CA ALA A 269 -51.94 17.77 7.11
C ALA A 269 -53.08 16.94 7.70
N ALA A 270 -52.87 15.62 7.81
CA ALA A 270 -53.82 14.69 8.41
C ALA A 270 -53.09 13.45 8.94
N SER A 271 -53.66 12.83 9.98
CA SER A 271 -53.16 11.58 10.55
C SER A 271 -54.31 10.60 10.74
N PHE A 272 -54.10 9.33 10.43
CA PHE A 272 -55.08 8.27 10.70
C PHE A 272 -54.42 6.90 10.80
N THR A 273 -55.06 5.99 11.53
CA THR A 273 -54.58 4.61 11.69
C THR A 273 -55.14 3.72 10.59
N VAL A 274 -54.27 2.91 9.99
CA VAL A 274 -54.60 1.95 8.93
C VAL A 274 -54.07 0.57 9.29
N SER A 275 -54.63 -0.47 8.67
CA SER A 275 -53.99 -1.78 8.65
C SER A 275 -52.91 -1.79 7.57
N ALA A 276 -51.64 -1.95 7.94
CA ALA A 276 -50.55 -2.11 7.00
C ALA A 276 -50.18 -3.59 6.82
N THR A 277 -49.93 -3.97 5.57
CA THR A 277 -49.23 -5.20 5.19
C THR A 277 -47.94 -4.83 4.44
N ALA A 278 -47.16 -5.82 4.03
CA ALA A 278 -45.98 -5.61 3.20
C ALA A 278 -45.98 -6.51 1.97
N TYR A 279 -45.38 -6.00 0.89
CA TYR A 279 -45.12 -6.73 -0.34
C TYR A 279 -43.69 -6.49 -0.84
N THR A 280 -43.21 -7.39 -1.68
CA THR A 280 -41.90 -7.30 -2.35
C THR A 280 -42.07 -7.41 -3.86
N HIS A 281 -40.97 -7.53 -4.61
CA HIS A 281 -40.97 -7.57 -6.07
C HIS A 281 -41.96 -8.61 -6.63
N THR A 282 -42.95 -8.12 -7.39
CA THR A 282 -43.94 -8.96 -8.10
C THR A 282 -43.62 -9.11 -9.59
N GLY A 283 -42.52 -8.52 -10.06
CA GLY A 283 -42.17 -8.42 -11.48
C GLY A 283 -43.01 -7.41 -12.27
N SER A 284 -43.92 -6.68 -11.62
CA SER A 284 -44.78 -5.67 -12.24
C SER A 284 -44.41 -4.25 -11.79
N ARG A 285 -44.71 -3.27 -12.65
CA ARG A 285 -44.62 -1.85 -12.28
C ARG A 285 -45.79 -1.45 -11.39
N THR A 286 -45.60 -0.40 -10.60
CA THR A 286 -46.66 0.18 -9.76
C THR A 286 -47.75 0.82 -10.61
N ALA A 287 -48.91 1.14 -10.02
CA ALA A 287 -50.00 1.85 -10.68
C ALA A 287 -49.58 3.20 -11.31
N THR A 288 -48.56 3.86 -10.77
CA THR A 288 -47.98 5.11 -11.34
C THR A 288 -46.91 4.87 -12.40
N GLY A 289 -46.58 3.61 -12.71
CA GLY A 289 -45.69 3.23 -13.80
C GLY A 289 -44.20 3.18 -13.44
N ARG A 290 -43.82 3.37 -12.17
CA ARG A 290 -42.44 3.21 -11.69
C ARG A 290 -42.18 1.77 -11.23
N TRP A 291 -40.92 1.37 -11.20
CA TRP A 291 -40.54 0.15 -10.49
C TRP A 291 -40.73 0.35 -8.99
N PRO A 292 -41.29 -0.64 -8.27
CA PRO A 292 -41.43 -0.54 -6.83
C PRO A 292 -40.04 -0.60 -6.18
N SER A 293 -39.88 0.20 -5.13
CA SER A 293 -38.67 0.33 -4.32
C SER A 293 -39.09 0.73 -2.90
N VAL A 294 -38.20 0.56 -1.91
CA VAL A 294 -38.48 1.06 -0.55
C VAL A 294 -38.87 2.55 -0.62
N GLY A 295 -39.90 2.92 0.14
CA GLY A 295 -40.56 4.23 0.05
C GLY A 295 -41.73 4.29 -0.93
N VAL A 296 -42.12 3.18 -1.57
CA VAL A 296 -43.41 3.03 -2.27
C VAL A 296 -44.43 2.39 -1.33
N VAL A 297 -45.68 2.83 -1.44
CA VAL A 297 -46.82 2.21 -0.75
C VAL A 297 -48.02 2.09 -1.68
N ALA A 298 -48.68 0.93 -1.62
CA ALA A 298 -49.96 0.69 -2.27
C ALA A 298 -51.09 1.18 -1.37
N VAL A 299 -52.04 1.91 -1.95
CA VAL A 299 -53.15 2.53 -1.22
C VAL A 299 -54.48 2.35 -1.96
N ASP A 300 -55.59 2.69 -1.30
CA ASP A 300 -56.85 2.98 -1.98
C ASP A 300 -56.87 4.45 -2.43
N PRO A 301 -56.82 4.77 -3.74
CA PRO A 301 -56.78 6.15 -4.24
C PRO A 301 -57.97 7.03 -3.82
N ARG A 302 -59.08 6.41 -3.40
CA ARG A 302 -60.27 7.12 -2.89
C ARG A 302 -60.07 7.64 -1.47
N VAL A 303 -59.14 7.07 -0.73
CA VAL A 303 -58.78 7.47 0.64
C VAL A 303 -57.49 8.27 0.64
N ILE A 304 -56.46 7.78 -0.05
CA ILE A 304 -55.16 8.44 -0.19
C ILE A 304 -54.86 8.58 -1.68
N PRO A 305 -54.95 9.80 -2.25
CA PRO A 305 -54.62 10.01 -3.66
C PRO A 305 -53.21 9.54 -4.02
N LEU A 306 -53.04 9.06 -5.26
CA LEU A 306 -51.71 8.73 -5.75
C LEU A 306 -50.86 10.01 -5.86
N GLY A 307 -49.58 9.89 -5.53
CA GLY A 307 -48.61 10.98 -5.43
C GLY A 307 -48.50 11.59 -4.03
N THR A 308 -49.43 11.30 -3.12
CA THR A 308 -49.37 11.82 -1.74
C THR A 308 -48.11 11.33 -1.02
N LYS A 309 -47.43 12.27 -0.35
CA LYS A 309 -46.30 11.99 0.55
C LYS A 309 -46.83 11.63 1.93
N LEU A 310 -46.29 10.54 2.47
CA LEU A 310 -46.72 9.95 3.72
C LEU A 310 -45.51 9.72 4.61
N PHE A 311 -45.66 9.98 5.90
CA PHE A 311 -44.79 9.38 6.91
C PHE A 311 -45.57 8.24 7.57
N VAL A 312 -45.10 7.01 7.38
CA VAL A 312 -45.70 5.80 7.94
C VAL A 312 -44.89 5.41 9.17
N GLU A 313 -45.49 5.46 10.36
CA GLU A 313 -44.78 5.11 11.60
C GLU A 313 -44.17 3.69 11.49
N ASN A 314 -42.93 3.53 11.95
CA ASN A 314 -42.10 2.32 11.85
C ASN A 314 -41.66 1.89 10.44
N TYR A 315 -42.06 2.58 9.37
CA TYR A 315 -41.59 2.33 8.00
C TYR A 315 -40.78 3.51 7.43
N GLY A 316 -41.21 4.74 7.70
CA GLY A 316 -40.55 5.97 7.24
C GLY A 316 -41.34 6.71 6.14
N MET A 317 -40.63 7.53 5.37
CA MET A 317 -41.24 8.30 4.28
C MET A 317 -41.64 7.41 3.12
N ALA A 318 -42.84 7.63 2.59
CA ALA A 318 -43.41 6.88 1.49
C ALA A 318 -44.17 7.78 0.53
N THR A 319 -44.27 7.35 -0.73
CA THR A 319 -45.16 7.95 -1.73
C THR A 319 -46.23 6.95 -2.10
N ALA A 320 -47.49 7.37 -2.03
CA ALA A 320 -48.63 6.61 -2.54
C ALA A 320 -48.50 6.46 -4.06
N ALA A 321 -47.93 5.35 -4.52
CA ALA A 321 -47.53 5.18 -5.91
C ALA A 321 -48.09 3.92 -6.55
N ASP A 322 -48.78 3.08 -5.77
CA ASP A 322 -49.29 1.80 -6.22
C ASP A 322 -50.72 1.54 -5.73
N THR A 323 -51.36 0.51 -6.29
CA THR A 323 -52.70 0.07 -5.88
C THR A 323 -52.77 -1.46 -5.90
N GLY A 324 -53.51 -2.05 -4.97
CA GLY A 324 -53.76 -3.49 -4.95
C GLY A 324 -55.25 -3.81 -4.98
N GLY A 325 -55.61 -4.97 -5.55
CA GLY A 325 -56.99 -5.47 -5.52
C GLY A 325 -57.53 -5.62 -4.09
N ALA A 326 -56.67 -6.08 -3.16
CA ALA A 326 -56.99 -6.29 -1.74
C ALA A 326 -56.72 -5.07 -0.84
N ILE A 327 -56.20 -3.98 -1.40
CA ILE A 327 -55.86 -2.74 -0.69
C ILE A 327 -56.99 -1.74 -0.93
N LYS A 328 -57.98 -1.76 -0.03
CA LYS A 328 -59.22 -0.98 -0.09
C LYS A 328 -59.53 -0.38 1.28
N GLY A 329 -60.04 0.85 1.30
CA GLY A 329 -60.36 1.58 2.52
C GLY A 329 -59.10 1.93 3.34
N ASN A 330 -59.18 1.76 4.66
CA ASN A 330 -58.08 2.06 5.60
C ASN A 330 -57.05 0.92 5.66
N LYS A 331 -56.56 0.49 4.49
CA LYS A 331 -55.48 -0.50 4.36
C LYS A 331 -54.41 0.07 3.43
N ILE A 332 -53.15 -0.17 3.79
CA ILE A 332 -51.99 0.11 2.95
C ILE A 332 -51.13 -1.14 2.82
N ASP A 333 -50.28 -1.18 1.79
CA ASP A 333 -49.26 -2.21 1.59
C ASP A 333 -47.91 -1.52 1.36
N VAL A 334 -46.95 -1.69 2.26
CA VAL A 334 -45.62 -1.07 2.15
C VAL A 334 -44.66 -1.98 1.40
N PHE A 335 -43.74 -1.41 0.63
CA PHE A 335 -42.78 -2.18 -0.14
C PHE A 335 -41.49 -2.47 0.62
N PHE A 336 -40.99 -3.70 0.56
CA PHE A 336 -39.62 -4.06 0.96
C PHE A 336 -38.89 -4.81 -0.16
N ASP A 337 -37.57 -4.70 -0.22
CA ASP A 337 -36.75 -5.35 -1.25
C ASP A 337 -36.70 -6.88 -1.06
N THR A 338 -36.88 -7.38 0.17
CA THR A 338 -36.80 -8.81 0.46
C THR A 338 -38.07 -9.38 1.11
N GLU A 339 -38.39 -10.63 0.79
CA GLU A 339 -39.49 -11.36 1.44
C GLU A 339 -39.28 -11.51 2.96
N ALA A 340 -38.02 -11.65 3.40
CA ALA A 340 -37.69 -11.73 4.82
C ALA A 340 -38.07 -10.45 5.58
N GLU A 341 -37.94 -9.27 4.96
CA GLU A 341 -38.41 -8.00 5.53
C GLU A 341 -39.93 -7.94 5.59
N CYS A 342 -40.63 -8.38 4.53
CA CYS A 342 -42.10 -8.43 4.53
C CYS A 342 -42.64 -9.34 5.66
N ILE A 343 -42.02 -10.50 5.87
CA ILE A 343 -42.40 -11.43 6.94
C ILE A 343 -42.15 -10.79 8.32
N ARG A 344 -41.01 -10.13 8.52
CA ARG A 344 -40.71 -9.42 9.77
C ARG A 344 -41.70 -8.28 10.04
N TRP A 345 -42.11 -7.57 8.99
CA TRP A 345 -43.12 -6.51 9.09
C TRP A 345 -44.50 -7.07 9.46
N GLY A 346 -44.91 -8.16 8.83
CA GLY A 346 -46.20 -8.80 9.07
C GLY A 346 -47.41 -7.89 8.78
N ARG A 347 -48.55 -8.18 9.41
CA ARG A 347 -49.73 -7.31 9.36
C ARG A 347 -49.87 -6.59 10.69
N GLN A 348 -49.92 -5.27 10.66
CA GLN A 348 -49.97 -4.46 11.87
C GLN A 348 -50.79 -3.18 11.68
N PRO A 349 -51.42 -2.65 12.74
CA PRO A 349 -51.97 -1.31 12.72
C PRO A 349 -50.82 -0.29 12.76
N VAL A 350 -50.83 0.68 11.86
CA VAL A 350 -49.84 1.79 11.84
C VAL A 350 -50.54 3.13 11.68
N THR A 351 -49.97 4.17 12.28
CA THR A 351 -50.39 5.55 12.02
C THR A 351 -49.70 6.04 10.76
N VAL A 352 -50.48 6.64 9.87
CA VAL A 352 -49.98 7.30 8.66
C VAL A 352 -50.23 8.79 8.81
N HIS A 353 -49.22 9.59 8.51
CA HIS A 353 -49.28 11.03 8.47
C HIS A 353 -49.16 11.49 7.01
N ILE A 354 -50.12 12.27 6.53
CA ILE A 354 -50.02 12.99 5.25
C ILE A 354 -49.08 14.17 5.48
N VAL A 355 -47.98 14.20 4.72
CA VAL A 355 -46.93 15.21 4.85
C VAL A 355 -47.03 16.22 3.72
N GLU A 356 -47.02 17.49 4.09
CA GLU A 356 -46.93 18.64 3.18
C GLU A 356 -45.60 19.37 3.40
N GLU A 357 -44.97 19.80 2.30
CA GLU A 357 -43.75 20.62 2.28
C GLU A 357 -44.06 22.11 2.46
#